data_AF-A0A2C6ADG5-F1
#
_entry.id   AF-A0A2C6ADG5-F1
#
_cell.length_a   1.000
_cell.length_b   1.000
_cell.length_c   1.000
_cell.angle_alpha   90.00
_cell.angle_beta   90.00
_cell.angle_gamma   90.00
#
_symmetry.space_group_name_H-M   'P 1'
#
loop_
_entity.id
_entity.type
_entity.pdbx_description
1 polymer ?
#
loop_
_entity_poly.entity_id
_entity_poly.type
_entity_poly.pdbx_seq_one_letter_code
_entity_poly.pdbx_strand_id
1 'polypeptide(L)'
;MIATMTHWLASQRLRPSVVAVGLLVCLATWFLFENLSVQHVGGTYGLSFPLSGRPQSRFSKTSTAGNSTVGFHSVNFINLPSRYDRLDAMSLQAYLSGVEIVEEPGVEADQIHDVGMPPTNQPDIKVKEKACWRAHANIWSRMLRSSIPAILILESDANWDIHFREIMENLNEHFIQFLQQQADSAPSASTATDGDNSTATREDAPRRPVAHSADDPWQSSHWDILSIGQCTDNELHKDEKLIYHDPFVVPGEDYYGQKLGEERVIRKSGGIVCTTAYAVSRQGAAKLLLRSSINLDGPVDLLMGQMIKDGDLQAYSITPVIVGQWGYLPDIGMDNRGANSDINDNGEPIDEHTKMNGWDGVWKSKTVWKVKTPFPQLKYMTLEEAWKRIVGSSKASS
;
A
#
# COMPACT_ATOMS: atom_id res chain seq x y z
N MET A 1 13.25 12.72 -37.25
CA MET A 1 11.90 12.45 -37.80
C MET A 1 11.38 13.63 -38.66
N ILE A 2 12.24 14.26 -39.48
CA ILE A 2 11.89 15.45 -40.31
C ILE A 2 12.27 15.24 -41.79
N ALA A 3 12.81 14.07 -42.16
CA ALA A 3 13.31 13.81 -43.52
C ALA A 3 12.44 12.89 -44.39
N THR A 4 11.25 12.49 -43.93
CA THR A 4 10.36 11.55 -44.67
C THR A 4 8.98 12.11 -45.04
N MET A 5 8.68 13.38 -44.73
CA MET A 5 7.41 14.03 -45.15
C MET A 5 7.50 14.84 -46.44
N THR A 6 8.71 15.08 -46.98
CA THR A 6 8.90 15.93 -48.17
C THR A 6 8.61 15.22 -49.49
N HIS A 7 8.37 13.90 -49.49
CA HIS A 7 8.07 13.15 -50.72
C HIS A 7 6.57 12.84 -50.95
N TRP A 8 5.70 13.17 -50.00
CA TRP A 8 4.26 12.83 -50.10
C TRP A 8 3.38 14.00 -50.59
N LEU A 9 3.84 15.25 -50.50
CA LEU A 9 3.03 16.44 -50.84
C LEU A 9 3.17 16.93 -52.29
N ALA A 10 3.99 16.27 -53.13
CA ALA A 10 4.24 16.72 -54.51
C ALA A 10 3.25 16.16 -55.57
N SER A 11 2.23 15.37 -55.17
CA SER A 11 1.37 14.66 -56.14
C SER A 11 -0.10 15.09 -56.18
N GLN A 12 -0.53 16.13 -55.46
CA GLN A 12 -1.91 16.62 -55.55
C GLN A 12 -1.99 18.08 -56.02
N ARG A 13 -2.45 18.27 -57.26
CA ARG A 13 -2.84 19.57 -57.83
C ARG A 13 -4.10 20.09 -57.12
N LEU A 14 -3.94 20.70 -55.96
CA LEU A 14 -5.01 21.45 -55.30
C LEU A 14 -5.12 22.86 -55.89
N ARG A 15 -6.34 23.28 -56.21
CA ARG A 15 -6.61 24.59 -56.81
C ARG A 15 -6.26 25.72 -55.81
N PRO A 16 -5.69 26.86 -56.26
CA PRO A 16 -5.29 27.97 -55.38
C PRO A 16 -6.39 28.48 -54.44
N SER A 17 -7.65 28.34 -54.84
CA SER A 17 -8.83 28.72 -54.06
C SER A 17 -9.06 27.88 -52.79
N VAL A 18 -8.59 26.63 -52.73
CA VAL A 18 -8.76 25.76 -51.54
C VAL A 18 -7.73 26.07 -50.45
N VAL A 19 -6.51 26.44 -50.86
CA VAL A 19 -5.43 26.83 -49.94
C VAL A 19 -5.73 28.18 -49.28
N ALA A 20 -6.32 29.12 -50.02
CA ALA A 20 -6.70 30.43 -49.49
C ALA A 20 -7.84 30.35 -48.45
N VAL A 21 -8.83 29.44 -48.65
CA VAL A 21 -9.92 29.23 -47.70
C VAL A 21 -9.41 28.56 -46.41
N GLY A 22 -8.49 27.60 -46.51
CA GLY A 22 -7.87 26.96 -45.34
C GLY A 22 -7.10 27.95 -44.45
N LEU A 23 -6.33 28.85 -45.06
CA LEU A 23 -5.58 29.89 -44.33
C LEU A 23 -6.48 30.92 -43.64
N LEU A 24 -7.62 31.30 -44.27
CA LEU A 24 -8.59 32.21 -43.67
C LEU A 24 -9.33 31.58 -42.48
N VAL A 25 -9.63 30.28 -42.53
CA VAL A 25 -10.27 29.56 -41.40
C VAL A 25 -9.30 29.43 -40.22
N CYS A 26 -8.02 29.13 -40.46
CA CYS A 26 -7.00 29.05 -39.39
C CYS A 26 -6.71 30.42 -38.74
N LEU A 27 -6.73 31.51 -39.51
CA LEU A 27 -6.56 32.86 -38.96
C LEU A 27 -7.78 33.32 -38.15
N ALA A 28 -9.00 32.94 -38.58
CA ALA A 28 -10.22 33.24 -37.84
C ALA A 28 -10.33 32.45 -36.52
N THR A 29 -9.90 31.19 -36.49
CA THR A 29 -9.90 30.39 -35.26
C THR A 29 -8.84 30.84 -34.26
N TRP A 30 -7.67 31.31 -34.71
CA TRP A 30 -6.66 31.92 -33.83
C TRP A 30 -7.15 33.26 -33.25
N PHE A 31 -7.78 34.13 -34.05
CA PHE A 31 -8.34 35.40 -33.57
C PHE A 31 -9.49 35.24 -32.57
N LEU A 32 -10.28 34.17 -32.68
CA LEU A 32 -11.33 33.82 -31.72
C LEU A 32 -10.75 33.25 -30.42
N PHE A 33 -9.58 32.59 -30.45
CA PHE A 33 -8.93 32.04 -29.26
C PHE A 33 -8.15 33.10 -28.46
N GLU A 34 -7.54 34.10 -29.10
CA GLU A 34 -6.82 35.18 -28.39
C GLU A 34 -7.73 36.24 -27.76
N ASN A 35 -8.98 36.40 -28.23
CA ASN A 35 -9.94 37.35 -27.64
C ASN A 35 -10.80 36.76 -26.52
N LEU A 36 -10.64 35.49 -26.16
CA LEU A 36 -11.26 34.89 -24.97
C LEU A 36 -10.43 35.20 -23.72
N SER A 37 -10.38 36.48 -23.37
CA SER A 37 -10.00 36.92 -22.03
C SER A 37 -11.12 36.55 -21.06
N VAL A 38 -10.94 35.49 -20.28
CA VAL A 38 -11.85 35.18 -19.16
C VAL A 38 -11.69 36.28 -18.11
N GLN A 39 -12.61 37.26 -18.14
CA GLN A 39 -12.75 38.23 -17.06
C GLN A 39 -13.28 37.49 -15.82
N HIS A 40 -12.47 37.49 -14.75
CA HIS A 40 -12.93 37.15 -13.41
C HIS A 40 -13.96 38.19 -12.96
N VAL A 41 -15.24 37.84 -13.03
CA VAL A 41 -16.32 38.61 -12.39
C VAL A 41 -16.49 38.07 -10.97
N GLY A 42 -15.91 38.80 -10.01
CA GLY A 42 -16.29 38.69 -8.61
C GLY A 42 -17.71 39.23 -8.42
N GLY A 43 -18.61 38.40 -7.93
CA GLY A 43 -20.00 38.76 -7.65
C GLY A 43 -20.53 37.96 -6.48
N THR A 44 -20.38 38.52 -5.28
CA THR A 44 -21.07 38.09 -4.07
C THR A 44 -22.58 38.32 -4.21
N TYR A 45 -23.36 37.24 -4.21
CA TYR A 45 -24.79 37.28 -3.90
C TYR A 45 -25.05 36.37 -2.71
N GLY A 46 -25.17 37.00 -1.54
CA GLY A 46 -25.62 36.35 -0.32
C GLY A 46 -27.13 36.10 -0.39
N LEU A 47 -27.52 34.84 -0.37
CA LEU A 47 -28.86 34.42 0.00
C LEU A 47 -28.78 33.78 1.39
N SER A 48 -29.12 34.56 2.41
CA SER A 48 -29.25 34.09 3.79
C SER A 48 -30.55 33.31 3.96
N PHE A 49 -30.45 32.00 4.18
CA PHE A 49 -31.54 31.19 4.72
C PHE A 49 -31.33 30.99 6.23
N PRO A 50 -32.32 31.26 7.09
CA PRO A 50 -32.18 31.00 8.52
C PRO A 50 -32.38 29.51 8.77
N LEU A 51 -31.29 28.75 8.93
CA LEU A 51 -31.35 27.40 9.46
C LEU A 51 -31.48 27.48 10.98
N SER A 52 -32.71 27.23 11.43
CA SER A 52 -33.09 26.98 12.82
C SER A 52 -32.10 26.02 13.49
N GLY A 53 -31.55 26.43 14.62
CA GLY A 53 -30.55 25.70 15.37
C GLY A 53 -31.06 24.34 15.84
N ARG A 54 -30.45 23.27 15.33
CA ARG A 54 -30.45 21.97 16.00
C ARG A 54 -29.34 21.97 17.05
N PRO A 55 -29.58 21.36 18.23
CA PRO A 55 -28.57 21.34 19.29
C PRO A 55 -27.32 20.64 18.75
N GLN A 56 -26.17 21.32 18.90
CA GLN A 56 -24.86 20.68 18.76
C GLN A 56 -24.78 19.56 19.80
N SER A 57 -25.08 18.35 19.35
CA SER A 57 -24.59 17.17 20.01
C SER A 57 -23.08 17.14 19.83
N ARG A 58 -22.33 17.37 20.90
CA ARG A 58 -20.89 17.09 20.98
C ARG A 58 -20.68 15.58 20.88
N PHE A 59 -20.76 15.03 19.68
CA PHE A 59 -20.03 13.81 19.36
C PHE A 59 -18.67 14.23 18.83
N SER A 60 -17.63 13.94 19.59
CA SER A 60 -16.26 13.94 19.08
C SER A 60 -16.22 13.04 17.86
N LYS A 61 -15.92 13.61 16.70
CA LYS A 61 -15.80 12.88 15.44
C LYS A 61 -14.46 12.13 15.49
N THR A 62 -14.40 11.03 16.22
CA THR A 62 -13.29 10.07 16.14
C THR A 62 -13.26 9.56 14.71
N SER A 63 -12.30 10.04 13.92
CA SER A 63 -11.92 9.46 12.65
C SER A 63 -11.40 8.05 12.96
N THR A 64 -12.21 7.02 12.68
CA THR A 64 -11.84 5.64 13.01
C THR A 64 -11.07 5.00 11.86
N ALA A 65 -10.15 4.09 12.17
CA ALA A 65 -9.46 3.25 11.19
C ALA A 65 -10.38 2.23 10.50
N GLY A 66 -11.71 2.33 10.70
CA GLY A 66 -12.74 1.61 9.97
C GLY A 66 -13.30 2.37 8.76
N ASN A 67 -12.76 3.53 8.37
CA ASN A 67 -13.18 4.24 7.14
C ASN A 67 -12.66 3.54 5.84
N SER A 68 -12.96 4.09 4.66
CA SER A 68 -12.56 3.48 3.37
C SER A 68 -11.05 3.46 3.12
N THR A 69 -10.27 4.32 3.78
CA THR A 69 -8.80 4.33 3.71
C THR A 69 -8.16 3.66 4.93
N VAL A 70 -8.97 2.99 5.76
CA VAL A 70 -8.61 2.37 7.04
C VAL A 70 -7.76 3.27 7.94
N GLY A 71 -8.07 4.58 7.95
CA GLY A 71 -7.40 5.59 8.77
C GLY A 71 -6.08 6.13 8.22
N PHE A 72 -5.62 5.67 7.06
CA PHE A 72 -4.44 6.24 6.38
C PHE A 72 -4.84 7.35 5.40
N HIS A 73 -3.84 8.08 4.88
CA HIS A 73 -4.07 9.04 3.80
C HIS A 73 -4.61 8.36 2.54
N SER A 74 -4.05 7.20 2.19
CA SER A 74 -4.51 6.36 1.09
C SER A 74 -4.03 4.91 1.27
N VAL A 75 -4.72 3.98 0.62
CA VAL A 75 -4.28 2.60 0.45
C VAL A 75 -3.77 2.45 -0.98
N ASN A 76 -2.47 2.29 -1.14
CA ASN A 76 -1.82 2.20 -2.44
C ASN A 76 -1.45 0.74 -2.70
N PHE A 77 -1.62 0.26 -3.93
CA PHE A 77 -1.09 -1.04 -4.32
C PHE A 77 -0.19 -0.92 -5.55
N ILE A 78 0.91 -1.66 -5.53
CA ILE A 78 1.88 -1.67 -6.62
C ILE A 78 1.49 -2.75 -7.61
N ASN A 79 1.22 -2.38 -8.85
CA ASN A 79 0.81 -3.30 -9.89
C ASN A 79 1.59 -3.07 -11.18
N LEU A 80 2.14 -4.14 -11.76
CA LEU A 80 2.73 -4.04 -13.09
C LEU A 80 1.61 -3.76 -14.11
N PRO A 81 1.78 -2.81 -15.05
CA PRO A 81 0.72 -2.46 -16.01
C PRO A 81 0.22 -3.63 -16.87
N SER A 82 1.05 -4.66 -17.02
CA SER A 82 0.73 -5.89 -17.74
C SER A 82 -0.14 -6.89 -16.95
N ARG A 83 -0.27 -6.71 -15.63
CA ARG A 83 -0.96 -7.64 -14.71
C ARG A 83 -2.42 -7.25 -14.48
N TYR A 84 -3.21 -7.33 -15.56
CA TYR A 84 -4.67 -7.10 -15.50
C TYR A 84 -5.37 -8.03 -14.52
N ASP A 85 -4.88 -9.27 -14.40
CA ASP A 85 -5.40 -10.27 -13.50
C ASP A 85 -5.30 -9.86 -12.02
N ARG A 86 -4.19 -9.19 -11.66
CA ARG A 86 -3.97 -8.67 -10.30
C ARG A 86 -4.78 -7.40 -10.05
N LEU A 87 -4.86 -6.50 -11.05
CA LEU A 87 -5.71 -5.31 -10.99
C LEU A 87 -7.20 -5.67 -10.78
N ASP A 88 -7.70 -6.64 -11.53
CA ASP A 88 -9.09 -7.11 -11.42
C ASP A 88 -9.35 -7.74 -10.05
N ALA A 89 -8.44 -8.59 -9.57
CA ALA A 89 -8.54 -9.19 -8.24
C ALA A 89 -8.53 -8.12 -7.13
N MET A 90 -7.62 -7.16 -7.19
CA MET A 90 -7.56 -6.03 -6.24
C MET A 90 -8.86 -5.20 -6.27
N SER A 91 -9.40 -4.95 -7.47
CA SER A 91 -10.65 -4.22 -7.66
C SER A 91 -11.86 -4.94 -7.03
N LEU A 92 -11.95 -6.26 -7.20
CA LEU A 92 -12.99 -7.08 -6.56
C LEU A 92 -12.88 -7.03 -5.03
N GLN A 93 -11.67 -7.13 -4.50
CA GLN A 93 -11.45 -7.09 -3.06
C GLN A 93 -11.84 -5.72 -2.47
N ALA A 94 -11.42 -4.64 -3.11
CA ALA A 94 -11.77 -3.27 -2.74
C ALA A 94 -13.28 -3.04 -2.76
N TYR A 95 -13.95 -3.46 -3.85
CA TYR A 95 -15.41 -3.36 -3.99
C TYR A 95 -16.16 -4.09 -2.86
N LEU A 96 -15.75 -5.32 -2.54
CA LEU A 96 -16.45 -6.17 -1.57
C LEU A 96 -16.21 -5.77 -0.11
N SER A 97 -15.02 -5.25 0.20
CA SER A 97 -14.64 -4.82 1.55
C SER A 97 -14.88 -3.32 1.80
N GLY A 98 -15.27 -2.57 0.77
CA GLY A 98 -15.53 -1.13 0.86
C GLY A 98 -14.27 -0.31 1.12
N VAL A 99 -13.12 -0.76 0.61
CA VAL A 99 -11.81 -0.10 0.72
C VAL A 99 -11.54 0.71 -0.54
N GLU A 100 -11.08 1.94 -0.38
CA GLU A 100 -10.62 2.77 -1.49
C GLU A 100 -9.14 2.51 -1.75
N ILE A 101 -8.79 2.21 -3.00
CA ILE A 101 -7.43 1.86 -3.42
C ILE A 101 -6.91 2.83 -4.48
N VAL A 102 -5.60 3.05 -4.48
CA VAL A 102 -4.87 3.81 -5.49
C VAL A 102 -3.87 2.88 -6.17
N GLU A 103 -3.98 2.73 -7.49
CA GLU A 103 -3.01 1.98 -8.27
C GLU A 103 -1.71 2.79 -8.41
N GLU A 104 -0.59 2.18 -8.04
CA GLU A 104 0.74 2.69 -8.28
C GLU A 104 1.42 1.80 -9.34
N PRO A 105 1.93 2.38 -10.44
CA PRO A 105 2.57 1.59 -11.47
C PRO A 105 3.84 0.94 -10.92
N GLY A 106 3.89 -0.38 -11.02
CA GLY A 106 5.09 -1.16 -10.86
C GLY A 106 6.12 -0.83 -11.94
N VAL A 107 7.36 -1.23 -11.69
CA VAL A 107 8.48 -1.00 -12.60
C VAL A 107 8.84 -2.33 -13.22
N GLU A 108 8.83 -2.38 -14.54
CA GLU A 108 9.21 -3.57 -15.30
C GLU A 108 10.74 -3.69 -15.33
N ALA A 109 11.26 -4.91 -15.43
CA ALA A 109 12.70 -5.16 -15.38
C ALA A 109 13.46 -4.49 -16.54
N ASP A 110 12.82 -4.35 -17.71
CA ASP A 110 13.40 -3.70 -18.89
C ASP A 110 13.50 -2.18 -18.78
N GLN A 111 12.80 -1.57 -17.81
CA GLN A 111 12.87 -0.14 -17.49
C GLN A 111 14.06 0.20 -16.60
N ILE A 112 14.75 -0.82 -16.05
CA ILE A 112 15.90 -0.61 -15.18
C ILE A 112 17.17 -0.41 -16.01
N HIS A 113 17.78 0.75 -15.82
CA HIS A 113 19.09 1.11 -16.35
C HIS A 113 20.01 1.50 -15.20
N ASP A 114 21.32 1.23 -15.31
CA ASP A 114 22.26 1.58 -14.24
C ASP A 114 22.34 3.11 -14.00
N VAL A 115 22.16 3.91 -15.05
CA VAL A 115 22.09 5.37 -14.93
C VAL A 115 20.83 5.76 -14.14
N GLY A 116 21.04 6.33 -12.95
CA GLY A 116 19.95 6.77 -12.05
C GLY A 116 19.64 5.80 -10.91
N MET A 117 20.28 4.63 -10.88
CA MET A 117 20.23 3.74 -9.71
C MET A 117 21.15 4.24 -8.59
N PRO A 118 20.82 3.97 -7.32
CA PRO A 118 21.74 4.24 -6.22
C PRO A 118 23.06 3.46 -6.35
N PRO A 119 24.15 3.94 -5.72
CA PRO A 119 25.37 3.16 -5.61
C PRO A 119 25.12 1.85 -4.86
N THR A 120 25.98 0.87 -5.12
CA THR A 120 25.98 -0.41 -4.42
C THR A 120 27.40 -0.90 -4.18
N ASN A 121 27.66 -1.47 -3.00
CA ASN A 121 28.85 -2.26 -2.71
C ASN A 121 28.65 -3.77 -3.01
N GLN A 122 27.44 -4.17 -3.43
CA GLN A 122 27.08 -5.52 -3.85
C GLN A 122 26.49 -5.48 -5.27
N PRO A 123 27.28 -5.76 -6.33
CA PRO A 123 26.81 -5.60 -7.70
C PRO A 123 25.73 -6.59 -8.12
N ASP A 124 25.47 -7.65 -7.34
CA ASP A 124 24.73 -8.84 -7.76
C ASP A 124 23.21 -8.81 -7.50
N ILE A 125 22.62 -7.65 -7.19
CA ILE A 125 21.15 -7.53 -7.05
C ILE A 125 20.48 -7.79 -8.39
N LYS A 126 19.48 -8.67 -8.41
CA LYS A 126 18.75 -9.00 -9.64
C LYS A 126 18.03 -7.77 -10.17
N VAL A 127 17.93 -7.65 -11.50
CA VAL A 127 17.22 -6.54 -12.16
C VAL A 127 15.76 -6.44 -11.69
N LYS A 128 15.09 -7.59 -11.50
CA LYS A 128 13.71 -7.65 -10.96
C LYS A 128 13.61 -7.16 -9.51
N GLU A 129 14.62 -7.39 -8.68
CA GLU A 129 14.68 -6.88 -7.30
C GLU A 129 14.92 -5.36 -7.29
N LYS A 130 15.78 -4.85 -8.19
CA LYS A 130 15.94 -3.40 -8.42
C LYS A 130 14.63 -2.75 -8.88
N ALA A 131 13.90 -3.41 -9.77
CA ALA A 131 12.60 -2.95 -10.26
C ALA A 131 11.54 -2.91 -9.14
N CYS A 132 11.46 -3.98 -8.35
CA CYS A 132 10.63 -4.02 -7.15
C CYS A 132 10.97 -2.86 -6.20
N TRP A 133 12.23 -2.72 -5.78
CA TRP A 133 12.65 -1.59 -4.94
C TRP A 133 12.26 -0.24 -5.56
N ARG A 134 12.47 -0.08 -6.87
CA ARG A 134 12.18 1.19 -7.53
C ARG A 134 10.71 1.55 -7.44
N ALA A 135 9.80 0.58 -7.60
CA ALA A 135 8.37 0.79 -7.47
C ALA A 135 7.98 1.32 -6.07
N HIS A 136 8.47 0.68 -5.00
CA HIS A 136 8.24 1.16 -3.63
C HIS A 136 8.83 2.57 -3.41
N ALA A 137 10.05 2.78 -3.88
CA ALA A 137 10.76 4.02 -3.63
C ALA A 137 10.24 5.21 -4.49
N ASN A 138 9.49 4.95 -5.58
CA ASN A 138 8.69 5.97 -6.26
C ASN A 138 7.59 6.53 -5.36
N ILE A 139 6.90 5.66 -4.61
CA ILE A 139 5.89 6.04 -3.64
C ILE A 139 6.54 6.88 -2.53
N TRP A 140 7.63 6.41 -1.93
CA TRP A 140 8.34 7.14 -0.87
C TRP A 140 8.78 8.53 -1.34
N SER A 141 9.33 8.63 -2.56
CA SER A 141 9.80 9.90 -3.12
C SER A 141 8.65 10.88 -3.34
N ARG A 142 7.49 10.40 -3.79
CA ARG A 142 6.27 11.21 -3.91
C ARG A 142 5.75 11.64 -2.54
N MET A 143 5.79 10.77 -1.52
CA MET A 143 5.38 11.16 -0.16
C MET A 143 6.18 12.34 0.36
N LEU A 144 7.51 12.35 0.13
CA LEU A 144 8.37 13.46 0.55
C LEU A 144 8.08 14.75 -0.23
N ARG A 145 8.05 14.68 -1.57
CA ARG A 145 7.86 15.87 -2.42
C ARG A 145 6.49 16.51 -2.24
N SER A 146 5.46 15.70 -1.97
CA SER A 146 4.07 16.16 -1.82
C SER A 146 3.62 16.23 -0.37
N SER A 147 4.53 16.04 0.61
CA SER A 147 4.22 16.06 2.05
C SER A 147 3.11 15.11 2.48
N ILE A 148 2.94 13.97 1.80
CA ILE A 148 1.88 12.99 2.07
C ILE A 148 2.12 12.33 3.46
N PRO A 149 1.08 12.25 4.32
CA PRO A 149 1.14 11.53 5.60
C PRO A 149 1.32 10.01 5.42
N ALA A 150 1.12 9.24 6.51
CA ALA A 150 1.20 7.79 6.43
C ALA A 150 0.20 7.19 5.43
N ILE A 151 0.67 6.20 4.67
CA ILE A 151 -0.11 5.42 3.70
C ILE A 151 0.07 3.94 3.98
N LEU A 152 -0.90 3.13 3.55
CA LEU A 152 -0.77 1.68 3.47
C LEU A 152 -0.32 1.29 2.05
N ILE A 153 0.73 0.47 1.93
CA ILE A 153 1.24 -0.05 0.66
C ILE A 153 0.97 -1.55 0.60
N LEU A 154 0.44 -2.01 -0.53
CA LEU A 154 0.11 -3.41 -0.82
C LEU A 154 0.85 -3.89 -2.08
N GLU A 155 1.27 -5.16 -2.11
CA GLU A 155 1.67 -5.85 -3.34
C GLU A 155 0.45 -6.27 -4.16
N SER A 156 0.60 -6.42 -5.48
CA SER A 156 -0.49 -6.79 -6.38
C SER A 156 -1.12 -8.17 -6.09
N ASP A 157 -0.40 -9.06 -5.40
CA ASP A 157 -0.88 -10.37 -4.97
C ASP A 157 -1.41 -10.41 -3.53
N ALA A 158 -1.58 -9.25 -2.88
CA ALA A 158 -2.16 -9.13 -1.56
C ALA A 158 -3.63 -9.61 -1.52
N ASN A 159 -4.02 -10.31 -0.45
CA ASN A 159 -5.39 -10.65 -0.12
C ASN A 159 -5.76 -10.39 1.34
N TRP A 160 -7.05 -10.19 1.60
CA TRP A 160 -7.55 -9.95 2.95
C TRP A 160 -8.95 -10.52 3.17
N ASP A 161 -9.35 -10.57 4.45
CA ASP A 161 -10.69 -10.96 4.88
C ASP A 161 -11.71 -9.88 4.52
N ILE A 162 -12.92 -10.26 4.08
CA ILE A 162 -13.96 -9.31 3.64
C ILE A 162 -14.31 -8.25 4.70
N HIS A 163 -14.08 -8.51 5.98
CA HIS A 163 -14.27 -7.56 7.07
C HIS A 163 -13.03 -6.70 7.38
N PHE A 164 -12.16 -6.46 6.38
CA PHE A 164 -10.88 -5.74 6.53
C PHE A 164 -10.98 -4.42 7.29
N ARG A 165 -12.03 -3.62 7.06
CA ARG A 165 -12.22 -2.35 7.77
C ARG A 165 -12.46 -2.53 9.27
N GLU A 166 -13.23 -3.54 9.66
CA GLU A 166 -13.48 -3.87 11.07
C GLU A 166 -12.20 -4.42 11.74
N ILE A 167 -11.44 -5.24 11.01
CA ILE A 167 -10.14 -5.76 11.48
C ILE A 167 -9.15 -4.61 11.71
N MET A 168 -9.06 -3.66 10.78
CA MET A 168 -8.16 -2.51 10.89
C MET A 168 -8.60 -1.53 11.98
N GLU A 169 -9.90 -1.36 12.20
CA GLU A 169 -10.44 -0.58 13.33
C GLU A 169 -10.08 -1.20 14.67
N ASN A 170 -10.30 -2.51 14.83
CA ASN A 170 -9.94 -3.25 16.05
C ASN A 170 -8.41 -3.23 16.29
N LEU A 171 -7.61 -3.41 15.22
CA LEU A 171 -6.16 -3.27 15.30
C LEU A 171 -5.76 -1.87 15.78
N ASN A 172 -6.35 -0.81 15.22
CA ASN A 172 -5.96 0.56 15.54
C ASN A 172 -6.16 0.88 17.03
N GLU A 173 -7.28 0.47 17.61
CA GLU A 173 -7.55 0.65 19.05
C GLU A 173 -6.44 0.03 19.91
N HIS A 174 -6.14 -1.24 19.67
CA HIS A 174 -5.13 -1.99 20.42
C HIS A 174 -3.70 -1.53 20.11
N PHE A 175 -3.45 -1.05 18.90
CA PHE A 175 -2.14 -0.51 18.51
C PHE A 175 -1.85 0.81 19.24
N ILE A 176 -2.83 1.70 19.36
CA ILE A 176 -2.66 2.94 20.14
C ILE A 176 -2.42 2.62 21.62
N GLN A 177 -3.17 1.66 22.18
CA GLN A 177 -2.93 1.17 23.54
C GLN A 177 -1.50 0.65 23.71
N PHE A 178 -1.02 -0.14 22.75
CA PHE A 178 0.34 -0.68 22.79
C PHE A 178 1.40 0.43 22.71
N LEU A 179 1.25 1.41 21.82
CA LEU A 179 2.16 2.55 21.74
C LEU A 179 2.24 3.34 23.05
N GLN A 180 1.09 3.53 23.73
CA GLN A 180 1.05 4.17 25.05
C GLN A 180 1.82 3.37 26.11
N GLN A 181 1.62 2.06 26.17
CA GLN A 181 2.36 1.18 27.09
C GLN A 181 3.88 1.23 26.86
N GLN A 182 4.31 1.28 25.59
CA GLN A 182 5.72 1.41 25.24
C GLN A 182 6.30 2.76 25.69
N ALA A 183 5.54 3.85 25.50
CA ALA A 183 5.95 5.19 25.92
C ALA A 183 6.07 5.31 27.45
N ASP A 184 5.14 4.70 28.20
CA ASP A 184 5.14 4.72 29.66
C ASP A 184 6.25 3.87 30.27
N SER A 185 6.60 2.76 29.60
CA SER A 185 7.66 1.84 30.03
C SER A 185 9.07 2.33 29.66
N ALA A 186 9.20 3.34 28.81
CA ALA A 186 10.49 3.92 28.48
C ALA A 186 11.12 4.55 29.73
N PRO A 187 12.40 4.27 30.05
CA PRO A 187 13.08 4.90 31.18
C PRO A 187 12.95 6.42 31.06
N SER A 188 12.49 7.09 32.13
CA SER A 188 12.66 8.54 32.22
C SER A 188 14.14 8.80 32.02
N ALA A 189 14.53 9.56 31.00
CA ALA A 189 15.90 10.02 30.87
C ALA A 189 16.21 10.93 32.07
N SER A 190 16.65 10.33 33.18
CA SER A 190 17.09 11.01 34.39
C SER A 190 18.23 10.22 35.01
N THR A 191 19.45 10.57 34.59
CA THR A 191 20.70 10.60 35.38
C THR A 191 21.89 10.80 34.44
N ALA A 192 21.94 11.98 33.80
CA ALA A 192 23.22 12.55 33.44
C ALA A 192 23.71 13.30 34.68
N THR A 193 24.76 12.77 35.29
CA THR A 193 25.48 13.34 36.43
C THR A 193 25.94 14.77 36.15
N ASP A 194 25.78 15.58 37.19
CA ASP A 194 26.20 16.97 37.36
C ASP A 194 27.46 17.40 36.61
N GLY A 195 27.34 18.52 35.90
CA GLY A 195 28.50 19.28 35.45
C GLY A 195 28.25 20.33 34.37
N ASP A 196 27.27 21.23 34.51
CA ASP A 196 27.51 22.65 34.21
C ASP A 196 26.37 23.57 34.67
N ASN A 197 26.74 24.73 35.19
CA ASN A 197 25.85 25.70 35.81
C ASN A 197 25.40 26.72 34.75
N SER A 198 24.28 26.47 34.06
CA SER A 198 23.59 27.51 33.29
C SER A 198 22.08 27.42 33.43
N THR A 199 21.53 28.48 34.00
CA THR A 199 20.14 28.76 34.30
C THR A 199 19.28 28.87 33.03
N ALA A 200 18.57 27.80 32.69
CA ALA A 200 17.25 27.85 32.05
C ALA A 200 16.50 26.52 32.27
N THR A 201 15.73 26.44 33.34
CA THR A 201 14.88 25.28 33.67
C THR A 201 13.85 25.04 32.57
N ARG A 202 14.12 24.08 31.68
CA ARG A 202 13.13 23.36 30.85
C ARG A 202 12.95 21.91 31.35
N GLU A 203 13.14 21.70 32.64
CA GLU A 203 12.87 20.44 33.32
C GLU A 203 11.48 20.54 33.95
N ASP A 204 10.49 19.99 33.24
CA ASP A 204 9.09 19.69 33.62
C ASP A 204 8.12 19.91 32.45
N ALA A 205 8.52 19.52 31.23
CA ALA A 205 7.51 19.25 30.22
C ALA A 205 6.87 17.90 30.61
N PRO A 206 5.58 17.85 31.02
CA PRO A 206 4.91 16.57 31.24
C PRO A 206 5.09 15.70 29.99
N ARG A 207 5.47 14.43 30.19
CA ARG A 207 5.46 13.40 29.13
C ARG A 207 4.17 13.58 28.35
N ARG A 208 4.28 14.09 27.12
CA ARG A 208 3.08 14.41 26.34
C ARG A 208 2.36 13.08 26.15
N PRO A 209 1.09 12.96 26.58
CA PRO A 209 0.26 11.84 26.17
C PRO A 209 0.39 11.70 24.66
N VAL A 210 0.44 10.47 24.15
CA VAL A 210 0.30 10.20 22.71
C VAL A 210 -1.02 10.87 22.30
N ALA A 211 -0.92 12.07 21.74
CA ALA A 211 -2.07 12.96 21.64
C ALA A 211 -2.94 12.42 20.53
N HIS A 212 -4.14 11.92 20.86
CA HIS A 212 -5.10 11.47 19.86
C HIS A 212 -5.38 12.60 18.87
N SER A 213 -4.85 12.45 17.65
CA SER A 213 -5.13 13.35 16.54
C SER A 213 -6.21 12.71 15.68
N ALA A 214 -7.33 13.40 15.48
CA ALA A 214 -8.34 12.95 14.53
C ALA A 214 -7.79 12.89 13.09
N ASP A 215 -6.73 13.65 12.81
CA ASP A 215 -6.08 13.71 11.50
C ASP A 215 -4.98 12.65 11.31
N ASP A 216 -4.59 11.94 12.38
CA ASP A 216 -3.63 10.82 12.34
C ASP A 216 -4.06 9.70 13.30
N PRO A 217 -5.09 8.90 12.92
CA PRO A 217 -5.59 7.81 13.75
C PRO A 217 -4.52 6.78 14.11
N TRP A 218 -3.48 6.65 13.30
CA TRP A 218 -2.42 5.66 13.50
C TRP A 218 -1.23 6.18 14.30
N GLN A 219 -1.23 7.45 14.72
CA GLN A 219 -0.12 8.04 15.49
C GLN A 219 1.22 7.89 14.76
N SER A 220 1.24 8.15 13.45
CA SER A 220 2.36 7.92 12.52
C SER A 220 3.67 8.64 12.86
N SER A 221 3.65 9.55 13.84
CA SER A 221 4.88 10.15 14.41
C SER A 221 5.66 9.23 15.37
N HIS A 222 5.07 8.10 15.78
CA HIS A 222 5.65 7.16 16.75
C HIS A 222 6.20 5.88 16.12
N TRP A 223 6.18 5.77 14.80
CA TRP A 223 6.68 4.59 14.08
C TRP A 223 7.08 4.95 12.65
N ASP A 224 7.95 4.14 12.06
CA ASP A 224 8.36 4.25 10.66
C ASP A 224 7.63 3.24 9.78
N ILE A 225 7.47 2.00 10.29
CA ILE A 225 6.80 0.91 9.59
C ILE A 225 5.79 0.19 10.51
N LEU A 226 4.60 -0.09 9.98
CA LEU A 226 3.64 -1.03 10.58
C LEU A 226 3.35 -2.13 9.56
N SER A 227 3.86 -3.33 9.81
CA SER A 227 3.72 -4.47 8.91
C SER A 227 2.49 -5.30 9.25
N ILE A 228 1.65 -5.57 8.25
CA ILE A 228 0.43 -6.38 8.40
C ILE A 228 0.38 -7.56 7.40
N GLY A 229 1.44 -7.76 6.61
CA GLY A 229 1.56 -8.81 5.59
C GLY A 229 2.97 -9.38 5.40
N GLN A 230 3.81 -9.33 6.43
CA GLN A 230 5.12 -9.99 6.42
C GLN A 230 4.98 -11.51 6.44
N CYS A 231 5.88 -12.22 5.77
CA CYS A 231 5.90 -13.69 5.79
C CYS A 231 6.65 -14.25 7.01
N THR A 232 7.63 -13.50 7.52
CA THR A 232 8.31 -13.79 8.79
C THR A 232 8.76 -12.49 9.44
N ASP A 233 9.04 -12.55 10.74
CA ASP A 233 9.64 -11.47 11.50
C ASP A 233 10.59 -12.08 12.54
N ASN A 234 11.78 -11.50 12.66
CA ASN A 234 12.83 -11.98 13.55
C ASN A 234 12.37 -12.04 15.02
N GLU A 235 12.88 -13.00 15.79
CA GLU A 235 12.50 -13.23 17.19
C GLU A 235 12.92 -12.11 18.15
N LEU A 236 13.77 -11.18 17.69
CA LEU A 236 14.11 -9.99 18.46
C LEU A 236 12.83 -9.22 18.85
N HIS A 237 12.78 -8.78 20.11
CA HIS A 237 11.63 -8.09 20.71
C HIS A 237 10.31 -8.88 20.74
N LYS A 238 10.32 -10.21 20.52
CA LYS A 238 9.09 -11.04 20.54
C LYS A 238 8.26 -10.93 21.82
N ASP A 239 8.87 -10.56 22.94
CA ASP A 239 8.22 -10.42 24.24
C ASP A 239 7.70 -8.98 24.49
N GLU A 240 8.10 -8.00 23.68
CA GLU A 240 7.54 -6.65 23.65
C GLU A 240 6.28 -6.65 22.76
N LYS A 241 5.17 -7.13 23.33
CA LYS A 241 3.93 -7.42 22.60
C LYS A 241 2.66 -7.04 23.37
N LEU A 242 1.56 -6.94 22.64
CA LEU A 242 0.20 -6.91 23.13
C LEU A 242 -0.63 -7.94 22.37
N ILE A 243 -1.36 -8.79 23.11
CA ILE A 243 -2.28 -9.78 22.55
C ILE A 243 -3.70 -9.26 22.73
N TYR A 244 -4.50 -9.34 21.67
CA TYR A 244 -5.89 -8.88 21.68
C TYR A 244 -6.80 -9.82 20.91
N HIS A 245 -8.09 -9.79 21.24
CA HIS A 245 -9.09 -10.61 20.58
C HIS A 245 -9.43 -10.06 19.18
N ASP A 246 -9.46 -10.95 18.19
CA ASP A 246 -9.96 -10.66 16.85
C ASP A 246 -10.86 -11.80 16.36
N PRO A 247 -12.19 -11.58 16.23
CA PRO A 247 -13.12 -12.64 15.81
C PRO A 247 -12.97 -13.03 14.33
N PHE A 248 -12.13 -12.36 13.55
CA PHE A 248 -11.91 -12.64 12.13
C PHE A 248 -10.59 -13.37 11.83
N VAL A 249 -9.80 -13.67 12.86
CA VAL A 249 -8.62 -14.52 12.71
C VAL A 249 -8.98 -16.00 12.88
N VAL A 250 -8.31 -16.88 12.13
CA VAL A 250 -8.46 -18.33 12.30
C VAL A 250 -7.65 -18.75 13.53
N PRO A 251 -8.25 -19.45 14.52
CA PRO A 251 -7.51 -19.92 15.69
C PRO A 251 -6.45 -20.97 15.38
N GLY A 252 -5.42 -21.04 16.23
CA GLY A 252 -4.44 -22.13 16.24
C GLY A 252 -3.02 -21.77 15.81
N GLU A 253 -2.79 -20.51 15.43
CA GLU A 253 -1.43 -20.01 15.13
C GLU A 253 -0.53 -20.17 16.36
N ASP A 254 0.73 -20.52 16.11
CA ASP A 254 1.76 -20.56 17.15
C ASP A 254 2.51 -19.23 17.23
N TYR A 255 2.53 -18.63 18.41
CA TYR A 255 3.39 -17.49 18.70
C TYR A 255 4.43 -17.90 19.75
N TYR A 256 5.57 -18.42 19.28
CA TYR A 256 6.71 -18.84 20.10
C TYR A 256 6.31 -19.79 21.25
N GLY A 257 5.55 -20.83 20.93
CA GLY A 257 5.06 -21.84 21.87
C GLY A 257 3.74 -21.50 22.56
N GLN A 258 3.20 -20.31 22.35
CA GLN A 258 1.84 -19.96 22.77
C GLN A 258 0.87 -20.18 21.61
N LYS A 259 -0.07 -21.11 21.77
CA LYS A 259 -1.18 -21.30 20.82
C LYS A 259 -2.23 -20.22 21.00
N LEU A 260 -2.47 -19.46 19.93
CA LEU A 260 -3.43 -18.36 19.90
C LEU A 260 -4.85 -18.87 19.60
N GLY A 261 -5.83 -18.28 20.28
CA GLY A 261 -7.26 -18.47 19.96
C GLY A 261 -7.70 -17.59 18.79
N GLU A 262 -8.88 -16.98 18.92
CA GLU A 262 -9.29 -15.85 18.08
C GLU A 262 -8.54 -14.58 18.54
N GLU A 263 -7.22 -14.59 18.41
CA GLU A 263 -6.33 -13.55 18.93
C GLU A 263 -5.29 -13.15 17.90
N ARG A 264 -4.90 -11.88 17.93
CA ARG A 264 -3.73 -11.35 17.22
C ARG A 264 -2.74 -10.74 18.21
N VAL A 265 -1.50 -10.70 17.78
CA VAL A 265 -0.36 -10.14 18.51
C VAL A 265 0.13 -8.93 17.76
N ILE A 266 0.10 -7.77 18.39
CA ILE A 266 0.90 -6.60 18.02
C ILE A 266 2.24 -6.74 18.71
N ARG A 267 3.35 -6.54 18.00
CA ARG A 267 4.67 -6.52 18.65
C ARG A 267 5.58 -5.47 18.05
N LYS A 268 6.59 -5.07 18.81
CA LYS A 268 7.78 -4.44 18.23
C LYS A 268 8.47 -5.45 17.33
N SER A 269 8.76 -5.04 16.09
CA SER A 269 9.34 -5.92 15.08
C SER A 269 10.83 -6.14 15.37
N GLY A 270 11.30 -7.36 15.09
CA GLY A 270 12.72 -7.70 15.15
C GLY A 270 13.43 -7.59 13.78
N GLY A 271 12.63 -7.50 12.71
CA GLY A 271 13.08 -7.45 11.33
C GLY A 271 12.16 -8.30 10.46
N ILE A 272 11.27 -7.65 9.71
CA ILE A 272 10.33 -8.31 8.80
C ILE A 272 10.99 -8.78 7.50
N VAL A 273 10.39 -9.77 6.87
CA VAL A 273 10.63 -10.18 5.48
C VAL A 273 9.31 -10.24 4.73
N CYS A 274 9.34 -10.01 3.42
CA CYS A 274 8.18 -9.76 2.55
C CYS A 274 7.52 -8.39 2.77
N THR A 275 7.06 -7.77 1.68
CA THR A 275 6.42 -6.46 1.65
C THR A 275 4.95 -6.50 1.22
N THR A 276 4.31 -7.67 1.31
CA THR A 276 2.91 -7.90 0.87
C THR A 276 1.96 -6.79 1.30
N ALA A 277 2.08 -6.35 2.57
CA ALA A 277 1.37 -5.20 3.08
C ALA A 277 2.09 -4.56 4.27
N TYR A 278 2.36 -3.26 4.15
CA TYR A 278 2.90 -2.47 5.24
C TYR A 278 2.47 -1.01 5.13
N ALA A 279 2.20 -0.38 6.26
CA ALA A 279 2.08 1.06 6.33
C ALA A 279 3.45 1.70 6.57
N VAL A 280 3.65 2.87 6.00
CA VAL A 280 4.90 3.64 6.13
C VAL A 280 4.59 5.09 6.49
N SER A 281 5.25 5.59 7.53
CA SER A 281 5.16 7.01 7.87
C SER A 281 6.01 7.86 6.93
N ARG A 282 5.75 9.17 6.86
CA ARG A 282 6.57 10.06 6.02
C ARG A 282 8.04 10.07 6.46
N GLN A 283 8.31 9.90 7.75
CA GLN A 283 9.67 9.78 8.28
C GLN A 283 10.30 8.45 7.88
N GLY A 284 9.56 7.34 7.97
CA GLY A 284 10.01 6.03 7.50
C GLY A 284 10.38 6.06 6.01
N ALA A 285 9.54 6.69 5.17
CA ALA A 285 9.82 6.89 3.75
C ALA A 285 11.14 7.66 3.50
N ALA A 286 11.43 8.69 4.30
CA ALA A 286 12.69 9.43 4.22
C ALA A 286 13.90 8.57 4.59
N LYS A 287 13.80 7.78 5.67
CA LYS A 287 14.85 6.88 6.12
C LYS A 287 15.16 5.80 5.07
N LEU A 288 14.12 5.20 4.47
CA LEU A 288 14.26 4.19 3.43
C LEU A 288 14.94 4.72 2.16
N LEU A 289 14.55 5.92 1.70
CA LEU A 289 15.21 6.57 0.58
C LEU A 289 16.66 6.94 0.89
N LEU A 290 16.93 7.47 2.09
CA LEU A 290 18.29 7.80 2.50
C LEU A 290 19.16 6.54 2.55
N ARG A 291 18.72 5.48 3.21
CA ARG A 291 19.48 4.23 3.33
C ARG A 291 19.79 3.61 1.98
N SER A 292 18.81 3.55 1.08
CA SER A 292 19.01 3.02 -0.27
C SER A 292 19.85 3.94 -1.16
N SER A 293 19.85 5.26 -0.94
CA SER A 293 20.73 6.20 -1.65
C SER A 293 22.21 6.05 -1.31
N ILE A 294 22.52 5.53 -0.12
CA ILE A 294 23.90 5.26 0.33
C ILE A 294 24.39 3.93 -0.24
N ASN A 295 23.54 2.90 -0.16
CA ASN A 295 23.89 1.56 -0.61
C ASN A 295 22.61 0.76 -0.92
N LEU A 296 22.30 0.52 -2.19
CA LEU A 296 21.26 -0.45 -2.54
C LEU A 296 21.95 -1.81 -2.67
N ASP A 297 21.94 -2.60 -1.58
CA ASP A 297 22.72 -3.84 -1.40
C ASP A 297 21.86 -5.10 -1.21
N GLY A 298 20.55 -5.01 -1.42
CA GLY A 298 19.64 -6.16 -1.39
C GLY A 298 18.23 -5.81 -1.87
N PRO A 299 17.33 -6.81 -1.91
CA PRO A 299 15.92 -6.59 -2.16
C PRO A 299 15.30 -5.72 -1.04
N VAL A 300 14.20 -5.05 -1.37
CA VAL A 300 13.61 -3.99 -0.54
C VAL A 300 13.23 -4.48 0.86
N ASP A 301 12.70 -5.69 0.96
CA ASP A 301 12.27 -6.31 2.21
C ASP A 301 13.46 -6.64 3.13
N LEU A 302 14.55 -7.20 2.59
CA LEU A 302 15.77 -7.47 3.38
C LEU A 302 16.46 -6.18 3.83
N LEU A 303 16.44 -5.14 2.99
CA LEU A 303 16.93 -3.81 3.38
C LEU A 303 16.11 -3.25 4.54
N MET A 304 14.77 -3.34 4.47
CA MET A 304 13.88 -2.95 5.56
C MET A 304 14.13 -3.76 6.84
N GLY A 305 14.19 -5.09 6.72
CA GLY A 305 14.43 -5.99 7.85
C GLY A 305 15.76 -5.70 8.55
N GLN A 306 16.82 -5.42 7.80
CA GLN A 306 18.12 -5.05 8.36
C GLN A 306 18.06 -3.70 9.10
N MET A 307 17.42 -2.68 8.52
CA MET A 307 17.25 -1.39 9.20
C MET A 307 16.42 -1.50 10.49
N ILE A 308 15.42 -2.38 10.54
CA ILE A 308 14.64 -2.65 11.76
C ILE A 308 15.54 -3.27 12.82
N LYS A 309 16.30 -4.30 12.43
CA LYS A 309 17.21 -5.02 13.32
C LYS A 309 18.30 -4.09 13.90
N ASP A 310 18.78 -3.15 13.10
CA ASP A 310 19.79 -2.17 13.51
C ASP A 310 19.22 -1.00 14.33
N GLY A 311 17.89 -0.89 14.44
CA GLY A 311 17.21 0.19 15.16
C GLY A 311 17.06 1.49 14.37
N ASP A 312 17.42 1.49 13.08
CA ASP A 312 17.25 2.64 12.19
C ASP A 312 15.76 2.90 11.87
N LEU A 313 14.96 1.84 11.80
CA LEU A 313 13.50 1.90 11.65
C LEU A 313 12.79 1.45 12.93
N GLN A 314 11.93 2.32 13.46
CA GLN A 314 10.97 1.92 14.48
C GLN A 314 9.81 1.18 13.82
N ALA A 315 9.76 -0.13 13.97
CA ALA A 315 8.79 -0.96 13.29
C ALA A 315 7.97 -1.84 14.24
N TYR A 316 6.73 -2.09 13.83
CA TYR A 316 5.78 -2.95 14.50
C TYR A 316 5.19 -3.95 13.51
N SER A 317 4.80 -5.13 14.00
CA SER A 317 4.24 -6.18 13.15
C SER A 317 3.09 -6.90 13.82
N ILE A 318 2.22 -7.50 13.00
CA ILE A 318 1.00 -8.20 13.44
C ILE A 318 1.09 -9.69 13.11
N THR A 319 0.82 -10.56 14.09
CA THR A 319 0.80 -12.03 13.93
C THR A 319 -0.42 -12.63 14.62
N PRO A 320 -1.25 -13.46 13.97
CA PRO A 320 -1.26 -13.77 12.53
C PRO A 320 -1.41 -12.50 11.67
N VAL A 321 -0.90 -12.52 10.44
CA VAL A 321 -1.01 -11.37 9.53
C VAL A 321 -2.45 -11.10 9.12
N ILE A 322 -2.76 -9.84 8.81
CA ILE A 322 -4.09 -9.42 8.34
C ILE A 322 -4.20 -9.59 6.82
N VAL A 323 -3.09 -9.34 6.12
CA VAL A 323 -3.00 -9.44 4.67
C VAL A 323 -2.05 -10.59 4.31
N GLY A 324 -2.56 -11.56 3.56
CA GLY A 324 -1.76 -12.64 2.99
C GLY A 324 -1.46 -12.39 1.51
N GLN A 325 -0.82 -13.37 0.87
CA GLN A 325 -0.78 -13.43 -0.59
C GLN A 325 -1.81 -14.42 -1.11
N TRP A 326 -2.39 -14.13 -2.28
CA TRP A 326 -3.19 -15.10 -3.03
C TRP A 326 -2.41 -15.69 -4.20
N GLY A 327 -2.71 -16.94 -4.51
CA GLY A 327 -2.30 -17.64 -5.73
C GLY A 327 -3.49 -18.25 -6.45
N TYR A 328 -3.27 -18.69 -7.67
CA TYR A 328 -4.27 -19.46 -8.40
C TYR A 328 -4.40 -20.87 -7.82
N LEU A 329 -5.61 -21.44 -7.92
CA LEU A 329 -5.79 -22.88 -7.72
C LEU A 329 -4.90 -23.65 -8.71
N PRO A 330 -4.35 -24.81 -8.32
CA PRO A 330 -3.48 -25.59 -9.19
C PRO A 330 -4.24 -26.15 -10.39
N ASP A 331 -3.50 -26.52 -11.43
CA ASP A 331 -4.02 -27.29 -12.57
C ASP A 331 -5.17 -26.62 -13.36
N ILE A 332 -5.20 -25.28 -13.39
CA ILE A 332 -6.11 -24.48 -14.22
C ILE A 332 -5.38 -23.72 -15.34
N GLY A 333 -4.12 -24.07 -15.58
CA GLY A 333 -3.28 -23.49 -16.63
C GLY A 333 -2.60 -22.15 -16.30
N MET A 334 -2.64 -21.69 -15.05
CA MET A 334 -2.03 -20.41 -14.66
C MET A 334 -0.53 -20.50 -14.35
N ASP A 335 -0.02 -21.66 -13.95
CA ASP A 335 1.41 -21.85 -13.66
C ASP A 335 2.28 -21.57 -14.89
N ASN A 336 1.82 -22.02 -16.06
CA ASN A 336 2.53 -21.83 -17.34
C ASN A 336 2.41 -20.41 -17.91
N ARG A 337 1.83 -19.47 -17.18
CA ARG A 337 1.67 -18.07 -17.58
C ARG A 337 2.50 -17.12 -16.72
N GLY A 338 3.39 -17.64 -15.86
CA GLY A 338 4.17 -16.84 -14.91
C GLY A 338 3.30 -16.14 -13.87
N ALA A 339 2.09 -16.64 -13.60
CA ALA A 339 1.08 -15.88 -12.87
C ALA A 339 1.37 -15.76 -11.37
N ASN A 340 2.21 -16.62 -10.79
CA ASN A 340 2.35 -16.78 -9.33
C ASN A 340 3.53 -16.00 -8.70
N SER A 341 4.50 -15.49 -9.48
CA SER A 341 5.59 -14.64 -8.97
C SER A 341 6.26 -13.86 -10.10
N ASP A 342 6.37 -12.54 -9.97
CA ASP A 342 7.06 -11.72 -10.98
C ASP A 342 8.58 -11.63 -10.75
N ILE A 343 9.04 -11.85 -9.51
CA ILE A 343 10.45 -11.65 -9.09
C ILE A 343 11.32 -12.90 -9.29
N ASN A 344 10.83 -14.07 -8.90
CA ASN A 344 11.61 -15.32 -8.89
C ASN A 344 11.31 -16.25 -10.06
N ASP A 345 10.43 -15.85 -10.99
CA ASP A 345 10.19 -16.67 -12.17
C ASP A 345 11.40 -16.61 -13.11
N ASN A 346 11.98 -17.79 -13.33
CA ASN A 346 13.16 -18.01 -14.16
C ASN A 346 12.82 -18.06 -15.67
N GLY A 347 11.58 -17.73 -16.06
CA GLY A 347 11.17 -17.78 -17.46
C GLY A 347 11.21 -19.20 -18.01
N GLU A 348 10.87 -20.18 -17.16
CA GLU A 348 10.71 -21.57 -17.58
C GLU A 348 9.73 -21.62 -18.76
N PRO A 349 10.03 -22.34 -19.85
CA PRO A 349 9.15 -22.46 -20.98
C PRO A 349 7.76 -22.96 -20.54
N ILE A 350 6.72 -22.42 -21.19
CA ILE A 350 5.34 -22.91 -21.06
C ILE A 350 5.36 -24.42 -21.34
N ASP A 351 5.14 -25.24 -20.30
CA ASP A 351 5.11 -26.70 -20.44
C ASP A 351 3.97 -27.11 -21.40
N GLU A 352 4.32 -27.89 -22.42
CA GLU A 352 3.40 -28.50 -23.39
C GLU A 352 2.37 -29.42 -22.69
N HIS A 353 2.64 -29.83 -21.45
CA HIS A 353 1.75 -30.58 -20.57
C HIS A 353 1.02 -29.71 -19.53
N THR A 354 0.50 -28.56 -19.97
CA THR A 354 -0.31 -27.70 -19.09
C THR A 354 -1.44 -28.48 -18.44
N LYS A 355 -1.38 -28.65 -17.11
CA LYS A 355 -2.43 -29.34 -16.35
C LYS A 355 -3.68 -28.47 -16.30
N MET A 356 -4.79 -29.07 -16.72
CA MET A 356 -6.11 -28.41 -16.88
C MET A 356 -7.23 -29.20 -16.17
N ASN A 357 -6.90 -30.10 -15.25
CA ASN A 357 -7.86 -30.94 -14.53
C ASN A 357 -8.44 -30.28 -13.26
N GLY A 358 -8.04 -29.05 -12.92
CA GLY A 358 -8.56 -28.30 -11.79
C GLY A 358 -9.93 -27.62 -12.02
N TRP A 359 -10.40 -27.54 -13.27
CA TRP A 359 -11.59 -26.75 -13.64
C TRP A 359 -12.91 -27.25 -13.02
N ASP A 360 -13.09 -28.55 -12.81
CA ASP A 360 -14.28 -29.06 -12.13
C ASP A 360 -14.38 -28.52 -10.69
N GLY A 361 -13.23 -28.39 -10.01
CA GLY A 361 -13.12 -27.77 -8.70
C GLY A 361 -13.46 -26.28 -8.72
N VAL A 362 -12.97 -25.54 -9.73
CA VAL A 362 -13.32 -24.12 -9.94
C VAL A 362 -14.82 -23.96 -10.16
N TRP A 363 -15.43 -24.77 -11.03
CA TRP A 363 -16.85 -24.65 -11.32
C TRP A 363 -17.75 -25.01 -10.13
N LYS A 364 -17.28 -25.90 -9.26
CA LYS A 364 -17.98 -26.28 -8.03
C LYS A 364 -17.82 -25.23 -6.92
N SER A 365 -16.61 -24.74 -6.70
CA SER A 365 -16.29 -23.77 -5.64
C SER A 365 -16.59 -22.32 -6.01
N LYS A 366 -16.68 -22.03 -7.31
CA LYS A 366 -16.84 -20.69 -7.90
C LYS A 366 -15.72 -19.72 -7.53
N THR A 367 -14.51 -20.22 -7.32
CA THR A 367 -13.29 -19.43 -7.14
C THR A 367 -12.15 -20.02 -7.95
N VAL A 368 -11.22 -19.16 -8.38
CA VAL A 368 -9.92 -19.56 -8.98
C VAL A 368 -8.75 -19.24 -8.06
N TRP A 369 -9.01 -18.66 -6.89
CA TRP A 369 -8.03 -18.16 -5.95
C TRP A 369 -7.93 -19.03 -4.71
N LYS A 370 -6.76 -19.02 -4.08
CA LYS A 370 -6.49 -19.58 -2.76
C LYS A 370 -5.50 -18.71 -2.00
N VAL A 371 -5.46 -18.82 -0.68
CA VAL A 371 -4.35 -18.30 0.13
C VAL A 371 -3.05 -19.04 -0.24
N LYS A 372 -1.98 -18.29 -0.50
CA LYS A 372 -0.66 -18.83 -0.83
C LYS A 372 0.07 -19.25 0.44
N THR A 373 0.63 -20.44 0.45
CA THR A 373 1.52 -20.87 1.56
C THR A 373 2.83 -20.08 1.53
N PRO A 374 3.40 -19.70 2.68
CA PRO A 374 3.06 -20.15 4.03
C PRO A 374 2.10 -19.22 4.78
N PHE A 375 1.40 -18.29 4.12
CA PHE A 375 0.51 -17.37 4.82
C PHE A 375 -0.63 -18.11 5.54
N PRO A 376 -1.00 -17.66 6.76
CA PRO A 376 -2.11 -18.25 7.50
C PRO A 376 -3.42 -18.08 6.72
N GLN A 377 -4.34 -19.03 6.89
CA GLN A 377 -5.65 -18.95 6.25
C GLN A 377 -6.44 -17.76 6.80
N LEU A 378 -7.21 -17.12 5.90
CA LEU A 378 -8.15 -16.06 6.26
C LEU A 378 -9.53 -16.67 6.51
N LYS A 379 -10.25 -16.18 7.52
CA LYS A 379 -11.55 -16.76 7.91
C LYS A 379 -12.59 -16.60 6.79
N TYR A 380 -12.59 -15.45 6.12
CA TYR A 380 -13.43 -15.11 4.98
C TYR A 380 -12.61 -14.39 3.89
N MET A 381 -11.68 -15.10 3.25
CA MET A 381 -10.90 -14.55 2.13
C MET A 381 -11.83 -13.89 1.10
N THR A 382 -11.62 -12.59 0.84
CA THR A 382 -12.54 -11.79 0.03
C THR A 382 -12.74 -12.37 -1.38
N LEU A 383 -11.65 -12.82 -2.01
CA LEU A 383 -11.68 -13.42 -3.34
C LEU A 383 -12.44 -14.75 -3.39
N GLU A 384 -12.39 -15.57 -2.33
CA GLU A 384 -13.12 -16.84 -2.26
C GLU A 384 -14.63 -16.60 -2.06
N GLU A 385 -15.01 -15.56 -1.31
CA GLU A 385 -16.40 -15.18 -1.10
C GLU A 385 -17.01 -14.38 -2.28
N ALA A 386 -16.19 -13.92 -3.23
CA ALA A 386 -16.59 -12.95 -4.25
C ALA A 386 -17.80 -13.39 -5.08
N TRP A 387 -17.79 -14.62 -5.60
CA TRP A 387 -18.90 -15.11 -6.41
C TRP A 387 -20.22 -15.11 -5.66
N LYS A 388 -20.21 -15.66 -4.43
CA LYS A 388 -21.38 -15.76 -3.56
C LYS A 388 -21.94 -14.38 -3.20
N ARG A 389 -21.08 -13.38 -3.01
CA ARG A 389 -21.46 -12.00 -2.66
C ARG A 389 -21.99 -11.20 -3.85
N ILE A 390 -21.42 -11.41 -5.04
CA ILE A 390 -21.76 -10.64 -6.26
C ILE A 390 -22.94 -11.27 -7.00
N VAL A 391 -22.89 -12.59 -7.23
CA VAL A 391 -23.88 -13.32 -8.04
C VAL A 391 -24.98 -13.93 -7.16
N GLY A 392 -24.66 -14.25 -5.90
CA GLY A 392 -25.53 -14.98 -4.98
C GLY A 392 -25.26 -16.48 -4.99
N SER A 393 -25.75 -17.18 -3.96
CA SER A 393 -25.74 -18.63 -3.93
C SER A 393 -26.68 -19.16 -5.02
N SER A 394 -26.20 -20.06 -5.89
CA SER A 394 -27.09 -20.78 -6.80
C SER A 394 -28.15 -21.48 -5.97
N LYS A 395 -29.44 -21.23 -6.23
CA LYS A 395 -30.50 -22.11 -5.72
C LYS A 395 -30.14 -23.50 -6.22
N ALA A 396 -29.82 -24.42 -5.32
CA ALA A 396 -29.73 -25.82 -5.67
C ALA A 396 -31.05 -26.17 -6.36
N SER A 397 -30.99 -26.55 -7.64
CA SER A 397 -32.12 -27.16 -8.31
C SER A 397 -32.46 -28.43 -7.52
N SER A 398 -33.51 -28.35 -6.73
CA SER A 398 -34.13 -29.45 -5.99
C SER A 398 -34.56 -30.57 -6.93
#